data_AF-A0A259SVC7-F1
#
_entry.id   AF-A0A259SVC7-F1
#
_cell.length_a   1.000
_cell.length_b   1.000
_cell.length_c   1.000
_cell.angle_alpha   90.00
_cell.angle_beta   90.00
_cell.angle_gamma   90.00
#
_symmetry.space_group_name_H-M   'P 1'
#
loop_
_entity.id
_entity.type
_entity.pdbx_description
1 polymer ?
#
loop_
_entity_poly.entity_id
_entity_poly.type
_entity_poly.pdbx_seq_one_letter_code
_entity_poly.pdbx_strand_id
1 'polypeptide(L)'
;DFAEIDEHGQQSIAPTQRLHLMSDGDGQFPLSSLNTWERRVVAVELARPGAVGWYRNPPRGATDSLAIAYRNAKGNWASMYPDFVFFHEVNGVVKASIVDPHGHHLDDATIKLKALADFAESFGESFHRIEAVSSIPEAPHSMFVLDMTLQDVRDAVRSGTKPAIELYRSDLAIEFDEAGKHKHGRKRDGDVS
;
A
#
# COMPACT_ATOMS: atom_id res chain seq x y z
N ASP A 1 0.28 -21.24 17.98
CA ASP A 1 -0.82 -20.64 18.76
C ASP A 1 -1.00 -19.18 18.39
N PHE A 2 -2.07 -18.91 17.64
CA PHE A 2 -2.40 -17.59 17.13
C PHE A 2 -3.28 -16.81 18.12
N ALA A 3 -2.91 -16.71 19.40
CA ALA A 3 -3.80 -16.08 20.38
C ALA A 3 -3.79 -14.54 20.27
N GLU A 4 -4.96 -13.92 20.17
CA GLU A 4 -5.21 -12.49 20.40
C GLU A 4 -5.97 -12.33 21.72
N ILE A 5 -5.74 -11.22 22.43
CA ILE A 5 -6.56 -10.84 23.59
C ILE A 5 -7.58 -9.83 23.08
N ASP A 6 -8.87 -10.15 23.18
CA ASP A 6 -9.94 -9.25 22.77
C ASP A 6 -10.14 -8.08 23.76
N GLU A 7 -11.05 -7.17 23.43
CA GLU A 7 -11.41 -5.99 24.23
C GLU A 7 -11.97 -6.32 25.63
N HIS A 8 -12.28 -7.59 25.89
CA HIS A 8 -12.76 -8.11 27.18
C HIS A 8 -11.71 -8.92 27.93
N GLY A 9 -10.47 -9.00 27.43
CA GLY A 9 -9.39 -9.75 28.07
C GLY A 9 -9.45 -11.25 27.81
N GLN A 10 -10.28 -11.72 26.88
CA GLN A 10 -10.42 -13.13 26.55
C GLN A 10 -9.46 -13.51 25.42
N GLN A 11 -8.79 -14.66 25.57
CA GLN A 11 -7.97 -15.22 24.50
C GLN A 11 -8.89 -15.74 23.38
N SER A 12 -8.79 -15.12 22.21
CA SER A 12 -9.43 -15.57 20.98
C SER A 12 -8.35 -16.02 19.98
N ILE A 13 -8.73 -16.89 19.04
CA ILE A 13 -7.84 -17.25 17.94
C ILE A 13 -7.84 -16.08 16.95
N ALA A 14 -6.66 -15.50 16.70
CA ALA A 14 -6.43 -14.48 15.71
C ALA A 14 -6.96 -14.95 14.35
N PRO A 15 -7.66 -14.08 13.61
CA PRO A 15 -7.98 -14.35 12.22
C PRO A 15 -6.70 -14.70 11.45
N THR A 16 -6.80 -15.68 10.56
CA THR A 16 -5.70 -16.08 9.70
C THR A 16 -6.06 -15.85 8.25
N GLN A 17 -5.05 -15.65 7.42
CA GLN A 17 -5.20 -15.43 5.98
C GLN A 17 -4.23 -16.32 5.19
N ARG A 18 -4.73 -16.86 4.07
CA ARG A 18 -3.94 -17.67 3.15
C ARG A 18 -3.08 -16.82 2.22
N LEU A 19 -2.19 -17.47 1.46
CA LEU A 19 -1.36 -16.88 0.40
C LEU A 19 -0.29 -15.90 0.92
N HIS A 20 -0.06 -15.83 2.23
CA HIS A 20 1.07 -15.07 2.74
C HIS A 20 2.37 -15.82 2.46
N LEU A 21 3.41 -15.13 2.00
CA LEU A 21 4.70 -15.76 1.65
C LEU A 21 5.41 -16.41 2.84
N MET A 22 5.12 -15.96 4.06
CA MET A 22 5.66 -16.50 5.31
C MET A 22 4.59 -17.24 6.12
N SER A 23 3.65 -17.90 5.43
CA SER A 23 2.64 -18.74 6.08
C SER A 23 3.25 -20.02 6.67
N ASP A 24 2.54 -20.63 7.60
CA ASP A 24 2.92 -21.91 8.18
C ASP A 24 2.74 -23.09 7.19
N GLY A 25 2.98 -24.32 7.66
CA GLY A 25 2.84 -25.53 6.84
C GLY A 25 1.42 -25.78 6.33
N ASP A 26 0.40 -25.19 6.97
CA ASP A 26 -1.00 -25.27 6.55
C ASP A 26 -1.39 -24.10 5.61
N GLY A 27 -0.45 -23.21 5.31
CA GLY A 27 -0.65 -22.05 4.47
C GLY A 27 -1.40 -20.91 5.17
N GLN A 28 -1.42 -20.89 6.50
CA GLN A 28 -2.08 -19.87 7.31
C GLN A 28 -1.07 -18.84 7.84
N PHE A 29 -1.48 -17.56 7.84
CA PHE A 29 -0.71 -16.48 8.44
C PHE A 29 -1.58 -15.67 9.42
N PRO A 30 -1.13 -15.41 10.66
CA PRO A 30 -1.91 -14.67 11.64
C PRO A 30 -1.98 -13.19 11.31
N LEU A 31 -3.19 -12.65 11.34
CA LEU A 31 -3.43 -11.24 11.11
C LEU A 31 -3.32 -10.39 12.39
N SER A 32 -2.95 -10.97 13.55
CA SER A 32 -2.90 -10.29 14.85
C SER A 32 -2.03 -9.07 14.92
N SER A 33 -1.04 -9.01 14.05
CA SER A 33 -0.12 -7.89 13.95
C SER A 33 -0.63 -6.78 13.02
N LEU A 34 -1.75 -6.98 12.33
CA LEU A 34 -2.40 -6.02 11.42
C LEU A 34 -3.52 -5.23 12.12
N ASN A 35 -3.56 -3.93 11.88
CA ASN A 35 -4.68 -3.07 12.25
C ASN A 35 -5.88 -3.22 11.29
N THR A 36 -7.00 -2.57 11.59
CA THR A 36 -8.25 -2.67 10.82
C THR A 36 -8.09 -2.29 9.34
N TRP A 37 -7.29 -1.27 9.02
CA TRP A 37 -7.07 -0.83 7.64
C TRP A 37 -6.16 -1.78 6.87
N GLU A 38 -5.07 -2.23 7.50
CA GLU A 38 -4.18 -3.25 6.95
C GLU A 38 -4.96 -4.53 6.62
N ARG A 39 -5.83 -5.00 7.53
CA ARG A 39 -6.70 -6.16 7.29
C ARG A 39 -7.64 -5.95 6.11
N ARG A 40 -8.20 -4.74 5.96
CA ARG A 40 -9.05 -4.40 4.81
C ARG A 40 -8.26 -4.40 3.50
N VAL A 41 -7.04 -3.84 3.49
CA VAL A 41 -6.17 -3.85 2.31
C VAL A 41 -5.89 -5.29 1.87
N VAL A 42 -5.50 -6.16 2.80
CA VAL A 42 -5.28 -7.59 2.52
C VAL A 42 -6.55 -8.25 1.98
N ALA A 43 -7.71 -8.02 2.59
CA ALA A 43 -8.97 -8.61 2.13
C ALA A 43 -9.32 -8.17 0.69
N VAL A 44 -9.23 -6.86 0.39
CA VAL A 44 -9.52 -6.31 -0.93
C VAL A 44 -8.55 -6.86 -1.97
N GLU A 45 -7.25 -6.84 -1.70
CA GLU A 45 -6.24 -7.29 -2.65
C GLU A 45 -6.32 -8.79 -2.94
N LEU A 46 -6.69 -9.62 -1.95
CA LEU A 46 -6.88 -11.06 -2.15
C LEU A 46 -8.21 -11.40 -2.82
N ALA A 47 -9.20 -10.50 -2.78
CA ALA A 47 -10.44 -10.64 -3.55
C ALA A 47 -10.25 -10.27 -5.03
N ARG A 48 -9.19 -9.54 -5.40
CA ARG A 48 -8.90 -9.20 -6.79
C ARG A 48 -8.56 -10.46 -7.62
N PRO A 49 -9.03 -10.55 -8.87
CA PRO A 49 -8.68 -11.65 -9.77
C PRO A 49 -7.16 -11.82 -9.92
N GLY A 50 -6.72 -13.07 -9.96
CA GLY A 50 -5.31 -13.41 -10.15
C GLY A 50 -4.45 -13.28 -8.88
N ALA A 51 -5.01 -13.01 -7.70
CA ALA A 51 -4.24 -12.99 -6.46
C ALA A 51 -3.55 -14.34 -6.22
N VAL A 52 -2.22 -14.33 -6.16
CA VAL A 52 -1.39 -15.54 -5.97
C VAL A 52 -0.51 -15.48 -4.72
N GLY A 53 -0.33 -14.29 -4.14
CA GLY A 53 0.50 -14.13 -2.95
C GLY A 53 0.44 -12.73 -2.36
N TRP A 54 0.85 -12.60 -1.10
CA TRP A 54 1.10 -11.31 -0.46
C TRP A 54 2.18 -11.42 0.60
N TYR A 55 2.82 -10.30 0.88
CA TYR A 55 3.88 -10.17 1.87
C TYR A 55 3.66 -8.91 2.69
N ARG A 56 3.55 -9.08 4.01
CA ARG A 56 3.67 -7.97 4.94
C ARG A 56 5.14 -7.65 5.17
N ASN A 57 5.57 -6.51 4.66
CA ASN A 57 6.93 -6.03 4.82
C ASN A 57 7.20 -5.63 6.29
N PRO A 58 8.32 -6.03 6.91
CA PRO A 58 8.66 -5.56 8.24
C PRO A 58 8.87 -4.04 8.25
N PRO A 59 8.32 -3.30 9.24
CA PRO A 59 8.35 -1.83 9.28
C PRO A 59 9.70 -1.28 9.77
N ARG A 60 10.80 -1.98 9.47
CA ARG A 60 12.16 -1.69 9.95
C ARG A 60 13.18 -2.33 9.03
N GLY A 61 14.45 -1.95 9.18
CA GLY A 61 15.56 -2.60 8.49
C GLY A 61 15.77 -4.02 9.02
N ALA A 62 15.20 -4.99 8.33
CA ALA A 62 15.46 -6.41 8.51
C ALA A 62 15.95 -7.00 7.19
N THR A 63 16.55 -8.19 7.24
CA THR A 63 17.14 -8.85 6.06
C THR A 63 16.10 -9.14 4.98
N ASP A 64 14.85 -9.28 5.37
CA ASP A 64 13.67 -9.57 4.56
C ASP A 64 12.82 -8.33 4.26
N SER A 65 13.31 -7.12 4.55
CA SER A 65 12.57 -5.88 4.31
C SER A 65 12.84 -5.25 2.95
N LEU A 66 11.79 -4.82 2.28
CA LEU A 66 11.87 -3.86 1.18
C LEU A 66 12.04 -2.44 1.75
N ALA A 67 13.16 -1.80 1.44
CA ALA A 67 13.47 -0.44 1.86
C ALA A 67 13.53 0.51 0.66
N ILE A 68 12.86 1.65 0.78
CA ILE A 68 12.99 2.78 -0.16
C ILE A 68 13.86 3.84 0.50
N ALA A 69 15.02 4.12 -0.11
CA ALA A 69 15.92 5.16 0.35
C ALA A 69 15.42 6.54 -0.11
N TYR A 70 15.41 7.51 0.80
CA TYR A 70 15.02 8.89 0.48
C TYR A 70 15.84 9.90 1.29
N ARG A 71 15.81 11.17 0.89
CA ARG A 71 16.39 12.27 1.66
C ARG A 71 15.33 12.92 2.54
N ASN A 72 15.56 12.96 3.85
CA ASN A 72 14.66 13.64 4.77
C ASN A 72 14.77 15.17 4.65
N ALA A 73 13.97 15.91 5.42
CA ALA A 73 13.95 17.38 5.40
C ALA A 73 15.30 18.04 5.75
N LYS A 74 16.22 17.31 6.41
CA LYS A 74 17.58 17.76 6.72
C LYS A 74 18.60 17.39 5.63
N GLY A 75 18.18 16.72 4.57
CA GLY A 75 19.03 16.24 3.48
C GLY A 75 19.74 14.91 3.76
N ASN A 76 19.53 14.30 4.93
CA ASN A 76 20.16 13.03 5.30
C ASN A 76 19.41 11.86 4.65
N TRP A 77 20.17 10.80 4.30
CA TRP A 77 19.57 9.54 3.88
C TRP A 77 18.78 8.90 5.02
N ALA A 78 17.59 8.44 4.67
CA ALA A 78 16.68 7.68 5.51
C ALA A 78 16.03 6.57 4.67
N SER A 79 15.33 5.65 5.33
CA SER A 79 14.62 4.55 4.68
C SER A 79 13.17 4.56 5.11
N MET A 80 12.26 4.39 4.14
CA MET A 80 10.87 4.02 4.41
C MET A 80 10.64 2.57 3.99
N TYR A 81 9.66 1.93 4.63
CA TYR A 81 9.32 0.52 4.42
C TYR A 81 7.83 0.50 4.09
N PRO A 82 7.43 0.33 2.81
CA PRO A 82 6.02 0.20 2.45
C PRO A 82 5.42 -1.04 3.11
N ASP A 83 4.17 -1.00 3.56
CA ASP A 83 3.63 -2.08 4.41
C ASP A 83 3.42 -3.41 3.66
N PHE A 84 3.00 -3.38 2.39
CA PHE A 84 2.68 -4.60 1.65
C PHE A 84 3.26 -4.67 0.24
N VAL A 85 3.59 -5.91 -0.13
CA VAL A 85 3.78 -6.32 -1.52
C VAL A 85 2.75 -7.40 -1.84
N PHE A 86 1.92 -7.16 -2.86
CA PHE A 86 0.95 -8.13 -3.37
C PHE A 86 1.41 -8.71 -4.71
N PHE A 87 1.01 -9.93 -4.99
CA PHE A 87 1.35 -10.63 -6.22
C PHE A 87 0.08 -11.07 -6.92
N HIS A 88 -0.10 -10.60 -8.15
CA HIS A 88 -1.23 -10.95 -9.01
C HIS A 88 -0.73 -11.51 -10.34
N GLU A 89 -1.34 -12.58 -10.81
CA GLU A 89 -1.20 -13.03 -12.19
C GLU A 89 -1.98 -12.09 -13.11
N VAL A 90 -1.26 -11.43 -14.01
CA VAL A 90 -1.82 -10.52 -15.01
C VAL A 90 -1.37 -11.01 -16.38
N ASN A 91 -2.33 -11.48 -17.19
CA ASN A 91 -2.07 -12.05 -18.52
C ASN A 91 -1.04 -13.18 -18.50
N GLY A 92 -1.14 -14.10 -17.53
CA GLY A 92 -0.24 -15.25 -17.39
C GLY A 92 1.14 -14.94 -16.82
N VAL A 93 1.38 -13.70 -16.36
CA VAL A 93 2.64 -13.30 -15.72
C VAL A 93 2.36 -12.79 -14.32
N VAL A 94 3.06 -13.34 -13.32
CA VAL A 94 2.98 -12.83 -11.95
C VAL A 94 3.67 -11.47 -11.87
N LYS A 95 2.96 -10.45 -11.39
CA LYS A 95 3.49 -9.11 -11.18
C LYS A 95 3.32 -8.69 -9.72
N ALA A 96 4.27 -7.89 -9.24
CA ALA A 96 4.25 -7.35 -7.88
C ALA A 96 3.60 -5.96 -7.84
N SER A 97 2.82 -5.68 -6.80
CA SER A 97 2.26 -4.36 -6.49
C SER A 97 2.71 -3.93 -5.10
N ILE A 98 3.13 -2.68 -4.95
CA ILE A 98 3.32 -2.08 -3.62
C ILE A 98 2.01 -1.40 -3.23
N VAL A 99 1.48 -1.73 -2.06
CA VAL A 99 0.27 -1.09 -1.50
C VAL A 99 0.59 -0.67 -0.06
N ASP A 100 0.63 0.64 0.17
CA ASP A 100 1.14 1.23 1.40
C ASP A 100 0.03 2.02 2.13
N PRO A 101 -0.75 1.38 3.02
CA PRO A 101 -1.69 2.09 3.88
C PRO A 101 -0.98 3.00 4.87
N HIS A 102 -1.27 4.30 4.82
CA HIS A 102 -0.70 5.28 5.74
C HIS A 102 -1.67 5.67 6.86
N GLY A 103 -1.18 5.64 8.10
CA GLY A 103 -1.84 6.27 9.24
C GLY A 103 -1.70 7.80 9.22
N HIS A 104 -2.70 8.51 9.75
CA HIS A 104 -2.86 9.98 9.75
C HIS A 104 -1.78 10.81 10.48
N HIS A 105 -0.57 10.30 10.70
CA HIS A 105 0.53 11.11 11.22
C HIS A 105 1.05 12.05 10.10
N LEU A 106 0.32 13.15 9.93
CA LEU A 106 0.37 14.09 8.80
C LEU A 106 1.77 14.61 8.44
N ASP A 107 2.62 14.81 9.44
CA ASP A 107 3.95 15.40 9.24
C ASP A 107 4.92 14.42 8.55
N ASP A 108 4.86 13.13 8.92
CA ASP A 108 5.66 12.08 8.27
C ASP A 108 5.04 11.62 6.95
N ALA A 109 3.71 11.72 6.81
CA ALA A 109 2.98 11.25 5.63
C ALA A 109 3.44 11.95 4.34
N THR A 110 3.65 13.27 4.38
CA THR A 110 4.05 14.02 3.18
C THR A 110 5.43 13.60 2.67
N ILE A 111 6.38 13.39 3.57
CA ILE A 111 7.75 12.97 3.20
C ILE A 111 7.74 11.55 2.64
N LYS A 112 6.96 10.64 3.23
CA LYS A 112 6.80 9.26 2.74
C LYS A 112 6.15 9.21 1.37
N LEU A 113 5.11 10.01 1.12
CA LEU A 113 4.49 10.10 -0.20
C LEU A 113 5.48 10.57 -1.26
N LYS A 114 6.30 11.59 -0.96
CA LYS A 114 7.34 12.07 -1.89
C LYS A 114 8.38 10.98 -2.17
N ALA A 115 8.83 10.28 -1.14
CA ALA A 115 9.76 9.16 -1.30
C ALA A 115 9.18 8.03 -2.16
N LEU A 116 7.90 7.67 -1.96
CA LEU A 116 7.22 6.66 -2.78
C LEU A 116 7.00 7.13 -4.23
N ALA A 117 6.70 8.41 -4.45
CA ALA A 117 6.61 9.00 -5.79
C ALA A 117 7.96 8.97 -6.52
N ASP A 118 9.07 9.30 -5.85
CA ASP A 118 10.41 9.25 -6.43
C ASP A 118 10.86 7.81 -6.72
N PHE A 119 10.47 6.87 -5.86
CA PHE A 119 10.66 5.45 -6.13
C PHE A 119 9.86 4.99 -7.35
N ALA A 120 8.58 5.37 -7.46
CA ALA A 120 7.73 5.01 -8.59
C ALA A 120 8.22 5.59 -9.92
N GLU A 121 8.77 6.81 -9.91
CA GLU A 121 9.42 7.40 -11.09
C GLU A 121 10.61 6.55 -11.58
N SER A 122 11.41 6.03 -10.65
CA SER A 122 12.65 5.32 -10.97
C SER A 122 12.43 3.85 -11.30
N PHE A 123 11.43 3.22 -10.66
CA PHE A 123 11.26 1.76 -10.67
C PHE A 123 9.83 1.31 -11.03
N GLY A 124 8.92 2.24 -11.34
CA GLY A 124 7.49 1.95 -11.54
C GLY A 124 7.23 0.91 -12.63
N GLU A 125 8.05 0.85 -13.68
CA GLU A 125 7.91 -0.14 -14.75
C GLU A 125 8.12 -1.59 -14.28
N SER A 126 8.81 -1.80 -13.16
CA SER A 126 9.03 -3.13 -12.56
C SER A 126 7.84 -3.61 -11.72
N PHE A 127 6.86 -2.74 -11.46
CA PHE A 127 5.70 -3.04 -10.64
C PHE A 127 4.41 -2.96 -11.47
N HIS A 128 3.42 -3.75 -11.06
CA HIS A 128 2.07 -3.64 -11.62
C HIS A 128 1.38 -2.36 -11.14
N ARG A 129 1.47 -2.08 -9.83
CA ARG A 129 0.93 -0.87 -9.19
C ARG A 129 1.86 -0.43 -8.05
N ILE A 130 1.88 0.87 -7.77
CA ILE A 130 2.51 1.45 -6.58
C ILE A 130 1.50 2.44 -6.01
N GLU A 131 0.89 2.07 -4.89
CA GLU A 131 -0.32 2.71 -4.39
C GLU A 131 -0.12 3.14 -2.94
N ALA A 132 -0.35 4.43 -2.66
CA ALA A 132 -0.47 4.93 -1.29
C ALA A 132 -1.95 4.99 -0.93
N VAL A 133 -2.33 4.39 0.20
CA VAL A 133 -3.74 4.26 0.59
C VAL A 133 -4.00 4.94 1.93
N SER A 134 -5.08 5.69 2.04
CA SER A 134 -5.46 6.32 3.31
C SER A 134 -6.98 6.46 3.41
N SER A 135 -7.53 6.47 4.63
CA SER A 135 -8.88 6.99 4.84
C SER A 135 -8.89 8.52 4.85
N ILE A 136 -10.06 9.13 4.86
CA ILE A 136 -10.24 10.55 5.21
C ILE A 136 -11.30 10.66 6.32
N PRO A 137 -11.22 11.66 7.22
CA PRO A 137 -12.15 11.84 8.33
C PRO A 137 -13.62 11.91 7.90
N GLU A 138 -13.89 12.47 6.71
CA GLU A 138 -15.23 12.63 6.16
C GLU A 138 -15.84 11.29 5.70
N ALA A 139 -15.02 10.28 5.45
CA ALA A 139 -15.45 8.96 4.96
C ALA A 139 -14.69 7.85 5.72
N PRO A 140 -14.96 7.66 7.03
CA PRO A 140 -14.20 6.75 7.89
C PRO A 140 -14.34 5.26 7.51
N HIS A 141 -15.34 4.94 6.68
CA HIS A 141 -15.58 3.60 6.15
C HIS A 141 -15.11 3.43 4.70
N SER A 142 -14.45 4.42 4.12
CA SER A 142 -13.82 4.34 2.80
C SER A 142 -12.32 4.58 2.91
N MET A 143 -11.59 4.00 1.97
CA MET A 143 -10.18 4.25 1.78
C MET A 143 -10.01 4.80 0.37
N PHE A 144 -8.98 5.60 0.17
CA PHE A 144 -8.68 6.28 -1.07
C PHE A 144 -7.24 5.99 -1.45
N VAL A 145 -7.01 5.81 -2.75
CA VAL A 145 -5.71 5.46 -3.30
C VAL A 145 -5.17 6.58 -4.16
N LEU A 146 -3.89 6.89 -3.95
CA LEU A 146 -3.07 7.67 -4.87
C LEU A 146 -2.19 6.70 -5.67
N ASP A 147 -2.44 6.60 -6.97
CA ASP A 147 -1.66 5.76 -7.89
C ASP A 147 -0.37 6.48 -8.31
N MET A 148 0.76 6.05 -7.73
CA MET A 148 2.07 6.65 -7.96
C MET A 148 2.63 6.32 -9.35
N THR A 149 1.99 5.43 -10.12
CA THR A 149 2.37 5.18 -11.51
C THR A 149 1.94 6.34 -12.43
N LEU A 150 1.00 7.19 -12.00
CA LEU A 150 0.52 8.35 -12.76
C LEU A 150 1.39 9.60 -12.50
N GLN A 151 1.84 10.25 -13.58
CA GLN A 151 2.69 11.44 -13.50
C GLN A 151 2.01 12.58 -12.73
N ASP A 152 0.74 12.90 -13.03
CA ASP A 152 -0.02 13.96 -12.35
C ASP A 152 -0.07 13.78 -10.83
N VAL A 153 -0.18 12.52 -10.37
CA VAL A 153 -0.19 12.19 -8.94
C VAL A 153 1.18 12.45 -8.33
N ARG A 154 2.26 11.98 -8.98
CA ARG A 154 3.64 12.23 -8.51
C ARG A 154 3.96 13.71 -8.46
N ASP A 155 3.56 14.47 -9.47
CA ASP A 155 3.80 15.91 -9.54
C ASP A 155 3.08 16.65 -8.41
N ALA A 156 1.81 16.33 -8.17
CA ALA A 156 1.04 16.92 -7.08
C ALA A 156 1.60 16.56 -5.70
N VAL A 157 2.08 15.33 -5.51
CA VAL A 157 2.75 14.89 -4.28
C VAL A 157 4.03 15.69 -4.05
N ARG A 158 4.86 15.89 -5.08
CA ARG A 158 6.13 16.61 -5.01
C ARG A 158 5.94 18.12 -4.76
N SER A 159 5.05 18.74 -5.54
CA SER A 159 4.78 20.18 -5.50
C SER A 159 3.87 20.59 -4.35
N GLY A 160 3.19 19.62 -3.72
CA GLY A 160 2.24 19.85 -2.64
C GLY A 160 2.87 20.63 -1.47
N THR A 161 2.34 21.83 -1.24
CA THR A 161 2.53 22.61 0.00
C THR A 161 1.42 22.35 1.02
N LYS A 162 0.35 21.67 0.58
CA LYS A 162 -0.78 21.27 1.40
C LYS A 162 -0.47 19.98 2.17
N PRO A 163 -1.12 19.74 3.32
CA PRO A 163 -1.01 18.47 4.02
C PRO A 163 -1.42 17.29 3.13
N ALA A 164 -0.77 16.13 3.29
CA ALA A 164 -1.02 14.92 2.51
C ALA A 164 -2.50 14.54 2.37
N ILE A 165 -3.31 14.78 3.41
CA ILE A 165 -4.74 14.49 3.42
C ILE A 165 -5.52 15.20 2.31
N GLU A 166 -5.07 16.38 1.87
CA GLU A 166 -5.72 17.14 0.79
C GLU A 166 -5.59 16.44 -0.56
N LEU A 167 -4.54 15.63 -0.77
CA LEU A 167 -4.40 14.82 -1.98
C LEU A 167 -5.49 13.74 -2.05
N TYR A 168 -5.76 13.08 -0.91
CA TYR A 168 -6.81 12.07 -0.79
C TYR A 168 -8.23 12.64 -0.91
N ARG A 169 -8.42 13.94 -0.68
CA ARG A 169 -9.69 14.65 -0.90
C ARG A 169 -9.89 15.13 -2.34
N SER A 170 -8.87 15.04 -3.18
CA SER A 170 -8.87 15.60 -4.53
C SER A 170 -9.22 14.56 -5.60
N ASP A 171 -9.47 15.00 -6.83
CA ASP A 171 -9.71 14.16 -8.00
C ASP A 171 -8.46 13.34 -8.47
N LEU A 172 -7.36 13.44 -7.73
CA LEU A 172 -6.19 12.57 -7.90
C LEU A 172 -6.37 11.22 -7.20
N ALA A 173 -7.18 11.19 -6.15
CA ALA A 173 -7.46 9.97 -5.42
C ALA A 173 -8.76 9.33 -5.91
N ILE A 174 -8.78 8.01 -5.93
CA ILE A 174 -10.00 7.23 -6.20
C ILE A 174 -10.32 6.36 -4.99
N GLU A 175 -11.57 5.92 -4.86
CA GLU A 175 -11.93 4.98 -3.81
C GLU A 175 -11.17 3.66 -3.99
N PHE A 176 -10.64 3.14 -2.90
CA PHE A 176 -9.94 1.87 -2.84
C PHE A 176 -10.95 0.75 -2.58
N ASP A 177 -11.31 0.03 -3.65
CA ASP A 177 -12.30 -1.04 -3.65
C ASP A 177 -11.81 -2.28 -4.44
N GLU A 178 -12.60 -3.36 -4.36
CA GLU A 178 -12.33 -4.65 -5.02
C GLU A 178 -12.36 -4.53 -6.55
N ALA A 179 -13.20 -3.63 -7.06
CA ALA A 179 -13.31 -3.35 -8.46
C ALA A 179 -12.17 -2.40 -8.83
N GLY A 180 -11.06 -2.91 -9.36
CA GLY A 180 -10.05 -2.10 -10.06
C GLY A 180 -10.60 -1.39 -11.31
N LYS A 181 -11.79 -0.78 -11.26
CA LYS A 181 -12.30 0.25 -12.15
C LYS A 181 -11.48 1.51 -11.92
N HIS A 182 -10.18 1.40 -12.17
CA HIS A 182 -9.41 2.51 -12.70
C HIS A 182 -10.20 2.96 -13.93
N LYS A 183 -10.87 4.12 -13.84
CA LYS A 183 -11.37 4.79 -15.04
C LYS A 183 -10.14 4.91 -15.93
N HIS A 184 -10.08 4.13 -17.00
CA HIS A 184 -9.04 4.12 -18.04
C HIS A 184 -9.01 5.45 -18.83
N GLY A 185 -9.26 6.58 -18.18
CA GLY A 185 -9.27 7.92 -18.76
C GLY A 185 -7.97 8.69 -18.55
N ARG A 186 -7.09 8.29 -17.61
CA ARG A 186 -5.73 8.85 -17.51
C ARG A 186 -4.77 7.87 -18.19
N LYS A 187 -4.33 8.22 -19.40
CA LYS A 187 -3.28 7.49 -20.11
C LYS A 187 -2.01 7.51 -19.27
N ARG A 188 -1.31 6.38 -19.21
CA ARG A 188 0.08 6.33 -18.78
C ARG A 188 0.92 6.85 -19.93
N ASP A 189 1.87 7.73 -19.65
CA ASP A 189 2.88 8.08 -20.64
C ASP A 189 3.75 6.84 -20.90
N GLY A 190 3.69 6.33 -22.14
CA GLY A 190 4.32 5.07 -22.55
C GLY A 190 3.43 4.17 -23.42
N ASP A 191 2.11 4.32 -23.35
CA ASP A 191 1.18 3.67 -24.31
C ASP A 191 1.16 4.49 -25.63
N VAL A 192 2.25 4.40 -26.40
CA VAL A 192 2.27 4.78 -27.82
C VAL A 192 1.76 3.58 -28.61
N SER A 193 0.76 3.83 -29.46
CA SER A 193 0.13 2.90 -30.40
C SER A 193 1.11 2.12 -31.27
#